data_AF-A0A946XWY7-F1
#
_entry.id   AF-A0A946XWY7-F1
#
_cell.length_a   1.000
_cell.length_b   1.000
_cell.length_c   1.000
_cell.angle_alpha   90.00
_cell.angle_beta   90.00
_cell.angle_gamma   90.00
#
_symmetry.space_group_name_H-M   'P 1'
#
loop_
_entity.id
_entity.type
_entity.pdbx_description
1 polymer ?
#
loop_
_entity_poly.entity_id
_entity_poly.type
_entity_poly.pdbx_seq_one_letter_code
_entity_poly.pdbx_strand_id
1 'polypeptide(L)'
;MKRKLYMASAALLFCVVFSSIAGRQNEITLIMVPREDSVVRVGMDIASRYPTLLLSYKIDANRKISLHGWTGSEWVNVSLDAFRTGNFFRTGPDSSLIIEEDGQSIPEDLIPSEKWCSSVYKITTTEIRPLLHLVGKYYDFKFKDWSWFSESYHFPIETINPDGLNIAWYHKRLSEHLKEKRRAQGDDLE
;
A
#
# COMPACT_ATOMS: atom_id res chain seq x y z
N MET A 1 -64.92 -18.77 14.72
CA MET A 1 -63.97 -18.17 15.67
C MET A 1 -62.77 -19.11 15.87
N LYS A 2 -61.73 -19.05 15.02
CA LYS A 2 -60.39 -19.61 15.26
C LYS A 2 -59.35 -18.76 14.53
N ARG A 3 -58.31 -18.37 15.25
CA ARG A 3 -57.34 -17.30 14.95
C ARG A 3 -56.29 -17.73 13.92
N LYS A 4 -55.87 -16.79 13.08
CA LYS A 4 -54.68 -16.86 12.22
C LYS A 4 -53.41 -16.75 13.08
N LEU A 5 -52.40 -17.57 12.80
CA LEU A 5 -51.05 -17.36 13.32
C LEU A 5 -50.09 -17.41 12.11
N TYR A 6 -49.62 -16.23 11.70
CA TYR A 6 -48.58 -16.08 10.70
C TYR A 6 -47.22 -16.25 11.41
N MET A 7 -46.47 -17.30 11.08
CA MET A 7 -45.04 -17.37 11.39
C MET A 7 -44.29 -16.65 10.28
N ALA A 8 -43.79 -15.45 10.56
CA ALA A 8 -42.85 -14.75 9.70
C ALA A 8 -41.45 -15.33 9.94
N SER A 9 -40.92 -16.05 8.95
CA SER A 9 -39.53 -16.48 8.90
C SER A 9 -38.63 -15.28 8.63
N ALA A 10 -37.83 -14.87 9.61
CA ALA A 10 -36.74 -13.92 9.42
C ALA A 10 -35.50 -14.69 8.94
N ALA A 11 -35.22 -14.64 7.64
CA ALA A 11 -33.95 -15.10 7.09
C ALA A 11 -32.92 -13.97 7.23
N LEU A 12 -31.99 -14.15 8.17
CA LEU A 12 -30.83 -13.27 8.35
C LEU A 12 -29.83 -13.54 7.22
N LEU A 13 -29.83 -12.69 6.19
CA LEU A 13 -28.85 -12.69 5.12
C LEU A 13 -27.53 -12.11 5.65
N PHE A 14 -26.62 -12.98 6.07
CA PHE A 14 -25.24 -12.62 6.36
C PHE A 14 -24.52 -12.42 5.02
N CYS A 15 -24.64 -11.23 4.43
CA CYS A 15 -23.77 -10.82 3.33
C CYS A 15 -22.35 -10.63 3.87
N VAL A 16 -21.55 -11.70 3.84
CA VAL A 16 -20.10 -11.59 4.02
C VAL A 16 -19.58 -10.83 2.81
N VAL A 17 -19.30 -9.54 2.98
CA VAL A 17 -18.57 -8.75 2.00
C VAL A 17 -17.14 -9.27 2.02
N PHE A 18 -16.86 -10.28 1.19
CA PHE A 18 -15.50 -10.57 0.77
C PHE A 18 -15.04 -9.39 -0.10
N SER A 19 -14.48 -8.36 0.53
CA SER A 19 -13.69 -7.35 -0.16
C SER A 19 -12.61 -8.10 -0.90
N SER A 20 -12.79 -8.20 -2.22
CA SER A 20 -11.87 -8.88 -3.10
C SER A 20 -10.57 -8.07 -3.05
N ILE A 21 -9.57 -8.55 -2.31
CA ILE A 21 -8.18 -8.16 -2.52
C ILE A 21 -7.75 -8.83 -3.84
N ALA A 22 -8.42 -8.47 -4.94
CA ALA A 22 -7.97 -8.77 -6.27
C ALA A 22 -6.80 -7.82 -6.52
N GLY A 23 -5.61 -8.39 -6.77
CA GLY A 23 -4.34 -7.70 -6.68
C GLY A 23 -4.32 -6.35 -7.41
N ARG A 24 -3.96 -5.29 -6.68
CA ARG A 24 -3.78 -3.91 -7.17
C ARG A 24 -2.63 -3.74 -8.18
N GLN A 25 -2.10 -4.83 -8.72
CA GLN A 25 -0.92 -4.80 -9.60
C GLN A 25 -1.19 -4.08 -10.92
N ASN A 26 -2.46 -3.95 -11.34
CA ASN A 26 -2.88 -3.25 -12.54
C ASN A 26 -3.56 -1.90 -12.27
N GLU A 27 -3.66 -1.51 -11.00
CA GLU A 27 -4.23 -0.24 -10.57
C GLU A 27 -3.20 0.88 -10.78
N ILE A 28 -3.62 2.04 -11.30
CA ILE A 28 -2.74 3.21 -11.38
C ILE A 28 -2.74 3.90 -10.02
N THR A 29 -1.65 3.74 -9.27
CA THR A 29 -1.49 4.35 -7.94
C THR A 29 -0.70 5.65 -8.01
N LEU A 30 -1.19 6.71 -7.38
CA LEU A 30 -0.38 7.87 -7.04
C LEU A 30 0.37 7.65 -5.72
N ILE A 31 1.68 7.46 -5.77
CA ILE A 31 2.51 7.48 -4.57
C ILE A 31 2.98 8.91 -4.29
N MET A 32 2.70 9.38 -3.09
CA MET A 32 3.23 10.62 -2.55
C MET A 32 4.33 10.30 -1.52
N VAL A 33 5.55 10.76 -1.76
CA VAL A 33 6.71 10.56 -0.87
C VAL A 33 7.23 11.88 -0.31
N PRO A 34 7.71 11.94 0.94
CA PRO A 34 8.49 13.08 1.38
C PRO A 34 9.78 13.18 0.55
N ARG A 35 10.29 14.40 0.41
CA ARG A 35 11.54 14.69 -0.32
C ARG A 35 12.77 14.35 0.54
N GLU A 36 12.84 13.09 0.92
CA GLU A 36 13.98 12.43 1.54
C GLU A 36 14.56 11.42 0.53
N ASP A 37 15.86 11.49 0.26
CA ASP A 37 16.51 10.70 -0.81
C ASP A 37 16.23 9.20 -0.70
N SER A 38 16.23 8.67 0.53
CA SER A 38 16.01 7.24 0.81
C SER A 38 14.59 6.80 0.42
N VAL A 39 13.58 7.63 0.71
CA VAL A 39 12.16 7.37 0.47
C VAL A 39 11.80 7.65 -0.98
N VAL A 40 12.37 8.71 -1.57
CA VAL A 40 12.26 9.00 -3.01
C VAL A 40 12.79 7.81 -3.82
N ARG A 41 13.93 7.23 -3.42
CA ARG A 41 14.44 6.02 -4.07
C ARG A 41 13.46 4.86 -4.01
N VAL A 42 12.83 4.60 -2.85
CA VAL A 42 11.77 3.58 -2.75
C VAL A 42 10.62 3.89 -3.72
N GLY A 43 10.14 5.14 -3.75
CA GLY A 43 9.09 5.56 -4.68
C GLY A 43 9.46 5.34 -6.16
N MET A 44 10.71 5.62 -6.53
CA MET A 44 11.23 5.39 -7.88
C MET A 44 11.33 3.90 -8.22
N ASP A 45 11.83 3.09 -7.28
CA ASP A 45 11.95 1.64 -7.45
C ASP A 45 10.57 1.01 -7.62
N ILE A 46 9.54 1.49 -6.91
CA ILE A 46 8.15 1.09 -7.13
C ILE A 46 7.64 1.54 -8.51
N ALA A 47 7.86 2.80 -8.89
CA ALA A 47 7.42 3.33 -10.18
C ALA A 47 8.08 2.65 -11.38
N SER A 48 9.24 2.02 -11.19
CA SER A 48 9.88 1.21 -12.24
C SER A 48 9.25 -0.19 -12.42
N ARG A 49 8.45 -0.65 -11.46
CA ARG A 49 7.92 -2.03 -11.39
C ARG A 49 6.40 -2.12 -11.47
N TYR A 50 5.69 -1.07 -11.07
CA TYR A 50 4.23 -1.01 -11.01
C TYR A 50 3.70 0.21 -11.78
N PRO A 51 2.44 0.18 -12.23
CA PRO A 51 1.77 1.36 -12.78
C PRO A 51 1.60 2.46 -11.72
N THR A 52 2.62 3.29 -11.54
CA THR A 52 2.66 4.29 -10.47
C THR A 52 2.97 5.67 -11.00
N LEU A 53 2.16 6.64 -10.57
CA LEU A 53 2.47 8.06 -10.65
C LEU A 53 3.23 8.43 -9.38
N LEU A 54 4.41 9.02 -9.50
CA LEU A 54 5.24 9.37 -8.36
C LEU A 54 5.28 10.89 -8.17
N LEU A 55 4.99 11.32 -6.95
CA LEU A 55 5.02 12.71 -6.54
C LEU A 55 5.81 12.86 -5.24
N SER A 56 6.83 13.72 -5.24
CA SER A 56 7.55 14.09 -4.02
C SER A 56 6.99 15.39 -3.44
N TYR A 57 6.75 15.41 -2.14
CA TYR A 57 6.31 16.59 -1.42
C TYR A 57 7.38 17.05 -0.42
N LYS A 58 7.39 18.35 -0.13
CA LYS A 58 8.14 18.93 0.97
C LYS A 58 7.30 20.00 1.62
N ILE A 59 7.23 19.97 2.94
CA ILE A 59 6.61 20.98 3.78
C ILE A 59 7.76 21.68 4.52
N ASP A 60 7.95 22.97 4.29
CA ASP A 60 8.99 23.72 4.99
C ASP A 60 8.53 24.18 6.39
N ALA A 61 9.43 24.81 7.15
CA ALA A 61 9.14 25.31 8.49
C ALA A 61 8.01 26.37 8.52
N ASN A 62 7.74 27.04 7.41
CA ASN A 62 6.64 28.01 7.26
C ASN A 62 5.36 27.35 6.75
N ARG A 63 5.29 26.01 6.74
CA ARG A 63 4.21 25.18 6.19
C ARG A 63 3.96 25.41 4.70
N LYS A 64 4.94 25.94 3.96
CA LYS A 64 4.86 26.06 2.51
C LYS A 64 5.06 24.69 1.89
N ILE A 65 4.13 24.33 1.03
CA ILE A 65 4.12 23.06 0.31
C ILE A 65 4.82 23.24 -1.04
N SER A 66 5.69 22.29 -1.40
CA SER A 66 6.22 22.15 -2.75
C SER A 66 6.06 20.73 -3.24
N LEU A 67 5.59 20.56 -4.47
CA LEU A 67 5.35 19.25 -5.08
C LEU A 67 6.17 19.12 -6.37
N HIS A 68 6.80 17.96 -6.55
CA HIS A 68 7.38 17.58 -7.84
C HIS A 68 6.84 16.24 -8.29
N GLY A 69 6.35 16.16 -9.53
CA GLY A 69 5.97 14.91 -10.18
C GLY A 69 7.15 14.33 -10.95
N TRP A 70 7.31 13.02 -10.94
CA TRP A 70 8.25 12.30 -11.80
C TRP A 70 7.60 11.99 -13.15
N THR A 71 8.24 12.36 -14.26
CA THR A 71 7.71 12.13 -15.61
C THR A 71 8.16 10.80 -16.22
N GLY A 72 9.04 10.06 -15.55
CA GLY A 72 9.80 8.94 -16.12
C GLY A 72 11.24 9.29 -16.47
N SER A 73 11.54 10.58 -16.68
CA SER A 73 12.88 11.05 -17.04
C SER A 73 13.35 12.24 -16.20
N GLU A 74 12.44 13.06 -15.70
CA GLU A 74 12.76 14.25 -14.94
C GLU A 74 11.71 14.58 -13.87
N TRP A 75 12.11 15.42 -12.91
CA TRP A 75 11.20 15.97 -11.91
C TRP A 75 10.66 17.30 -12.38
N VAL A 76 9.33 17.44 -12.39
CA VAL A 76 8.65 18.68 -12.78
C VAL A 76 7.86 19.27 -11.62
N ASN A 77 7.83 20.60 -11.52
CA ASN A 77 7.04 21.30 -10.51
C ASN A 77 5.54 21.07 -10.73
N VAL A 78 4.82 20.71 -9.67
CA VAL A 78 3.35 20.63 -9.64
C VAL A 78 2.84 21.72 -8.72
N SER A 79 1.99 22.62 -9.24
CA SER A 79 1.37 23.64 -8.40
C SER A 79 0.33 23.01 -7.47
N LEU A 80 0.12 23.60 -6.30
CA LEU A 80 -0.90 23.11 -5.37
C LEU A 80 -2.31 23.18 -5.97
N ASP A 81 -2.57 24.17 -6.81
CA ASP A 81 -3.85 24.31 -7.52
C ASP A 81 -4.06 23.19 -8.56
N ALA A 82 -3.03 22.87 -9.34
CA ALA A 82 -3.06 21.74 -10.26
C ALA A 82 -3.27 20.42 -9.48
N PHE A 83 -2.58 20.26 -8.35
CA PHE A 83 -2.76 19.09 -7.47
C PHE A 83 -4.22 18.96 -7.01
N ARG A 84 -4.77 20.00 -6.40
CA ARG A 84 -6.16 20.01 -5.87
C ARG A 84 -7.19 19.67 -6.94
N THR A 85 -7.01 20.20 -8.15
CA THR A 85 -7.95 19.99 -9.27
C THR A 85 -7.74 18.67 -10.01
N GLY A 86 -6.56 18.04 -9.88
CA GLY A 86 -6.19 16.86 -10.66
C GLY A 86 -5.84 17.17 -12.12
N ASN A 87 -5.79 18.45 -12.52
CA ASN A 87 -5.65 18.90 -13.92
C ASN A 87 -4.27 18.65 -14.54
N PHE A 88 -3.33 18.07 -13.80
CA PHE A 88 -2.01 17.68 -14.29
C PHE A 88 -1.97 16.21 -14.73
N PHE A 89 -3.04 15.44 -14.49
CA PHE A 89 -3.20 14.10 -15.00
C PHE A 89 -4.03 14.10 -16.28
N ARG A 90 -3.62 13.33 -17.30
CA ARG A 90 -4.49 13.00 -18.44
C ARG A 90 -5.59 12.01 -18.02
N THR A 91 -5.23 11.10 -17.13
CA THR A 91 -6.11 10.11 -16.51
C THR A 91 -5.70 10.03 -15.04
N GLY A 92 -6.63 10.32 -14.14
CA GLY A 92 -6.33 10.31 -12.70
C GLY A 92 -6.00 8.90 -12.20
N PRO A 93 -5.32 8.80 -11.04
CA PRO A 93 -5.06 7.52 -10.40
C PRO A 93 -6.36 6.90 -9.85
N ASP A 94 -6.39 5.58 -9.76
CA ASP A 94 -7.49 4.85 -9.12
C ASP A 94 -7.43 5.02 -7.59
N SER A 95 -6.20 5.08 -7.04
CA SER A 95 -5.94 5.35 -5.62
C SER A 95 -4.63 6.09 -5.38
N SER A 96 -4.47 6.60 -4.16
CA SER A 96 -3.24 7.21 -3.69
C SER A 96 -2.69 6.51 -2.46
N LEU A 97 -1.37 6.37 -2.41
CA LEU A 97 -0.61 5.96 -1.24
C LEU A 97 0.29 7.11 -0.79
N ILE A 98 0.01 7.68 0.37
CA ILE A 98 0.78 8.77 0.96
C ILE A 98 1.74 8.20 2.01
N ILE A 99 3.03 8.41 1.83
CA ILE A 99 4.04 8.13 2.84
C ILE A 99 4.24 9.41 3.64
N GLU A 100 3.98 9.38 4.94
CA GLU A 100 4.11 10.51 5.86
C GLU A 100 5.47 10.45 6.59
N GLU A 101 6.03 11.63 6.88
CA GLU A 101 7.20 11.73 7.77
C GLU A 101 6.77 11.36 9.20
N ASP A 102 7.67 10.73 9.95
CA ASP A 102 7.36 10.29 11.31
C ASP A 102 6.94 11.49 12.20
N GLY A 103 5.82 11.32 12.91
CA GLY A 103 5.23 12.37 13.74
C GLY A 103 4.64 13.58 13.01
N GLN A 104 4.64 13.61 11.67
CA GLN A 104 4.17 14.74 10.87
C GLN A 104 3.04 14.33 9.92
N SER A 105 1.80 14.56 10.35
CA SER A 105 0.63 14.36 9.50
C SER A 105 0.63 15.29 8.30
N ILE A 106 0.20 14.76 7.16
CA ILE A 106 0.10 15.56 5.94
C ILE A 106 -1.04 16.59 6.05
N PRO A 107 -0.85 17.86 5.63
CA PRO A 107 -1.92 18.85 5.56
C PRO A 107 -3.07 18.41 4.65
N GLU A 108 -4.30 18.85 4.94
CA GLU A 108 -5.49 18.54 4.11
C GLU A 108 -5.30 18.93 2.64
N ASP A 109 -4.55 20.01 2.38
CA ASP A 109 -4.21 20.49 1.04
C ASP A 109 -3.42 19.49 0.18
N LEU A 110 -2.79 18.50 0.81
CA LEU A 110 -2.05 17.42 0.17
C LEU A 110 -2.80 16.09 0.15
N ILE A 111 -4.05 16.07 0.63
CA ILE A 111 -4.92 14.92 0.48
C ILE A 111 -5.58 15.02 -0.91
N PRO A 112 -5.40 14.01 -1.79
CA PRO A 112 -6.10 13.94 -3.07
C PRO A 112 -7.61 14.16 -2.95
N SER A 113 -8.20 14.89 -3.89
CA SER A 113 -9.65 15.06 -3.91
C SER A 113 -10.35 13.78 -4.36
N GLU A 114 -11.41 13.40 -3.66
CA GLU A 114 -12.29 12.27 -4.05
C GLU A 114 -12.86 12.40 -5.47
N LYS A 115 -12.88 13.62 -6.03
CA LYS A 115 -13.32 13.88 -7.41
C LYS A 115 -12.44 13.20 -8.46
N TRP A 116 -11.15 13.01 -8.18
CA TRP A 116 -10.18 12.44 -9.13
C TRP A 116 -9.37 11.28 -8.56
N CYS A 117 -9.46 11.00 -7.26
CA CYS A 117 -8.83 9.85 -6.61
C CYS A 117 -9.76 9.31 -5.52
N SER A 118 -10.39 8.17 -5.78
CA SER A 118 -11.47 7.63 -4.92
C SER A 118 -11.01 7.08 -3.58
N SER A 119 -9.75 6.67 -3.49
CA SER A 119 -9.21 5.93 -2.34
C SER A 119 -7.85 6.48 -1.96
N VAL A 120 -7.68 6.82 -0.68
CA VAL A 120 -6.41 7.34 -0.14
C VAL A 120 -5.95 6.46 1.02
N TYR A 121 -4.70 6.00 0.93
CA TYR A 121 -4.02 5.18 1.90
C TYR A 121 -2.83 5.94 2.47
N LYS A 122 -2.42 5.59 3.69
CA LYS A 122 -1.31 6.23 4.38
C LYS A 122 -0.34 5.21 4.96
N ILE A 123 0.96 5.49 4.85
CA ILE A 123 2.05 4.83 5.56
C ILE A 123 2.73 5.89 6.41
N THR A 124 2.73 5.71 7.73
CA THR A 124 3.20 6.73 8.68
C THR A 124 4.66 6.53 9.11
N THR A 125 5.50 6.02 8.22
CA THR A 125 6.91 5.76 8.51
C THR A 125 7.77 5.93 7.25
N THR A 126 8.93 6.54 7.42
CA THR A 126 9.98 6.65 6.40
C THR A 126 11.13 5.67 6.65
N GLU A 127 11.10 4.93 7.77
CA GLU A 127 12.10 3.89 8.02
C GLU A 127 12.00 2.81 6.92
N ILE A 128 13.10 2.56 6.22
CA ILE A 128 13.09 1.76 5.00
C ILE A 128 12.55 0.34 5.21
N ARG A 129 12.96 -0.35 6.29
CA ARG A 129 12.48 -1.72 6.55
C ARG A 129 10.95 -1.80 6.68
N PRO A 130 10.30 -1.11 7.65
CA PRO A 130 8.84 -1.16 7.75
C PRO A 130 8.15 -0.53 6.55
N LEU A 131 8.74 0.47 5.89
CA LEU A 131 8.22 1.03 4.64
C LEU A 131 8.12 -0.03 3.54
N LEU A 132 9.19 -0.79 3.29
CA LEU A 132 9.21 -1.88 2.29
C LEU A 132 8.17 -2.95 2.61
N HIS A 133 8.00 -3.29 3.88
CA HIS A 133 6.97 -4.24 4.32
C HIS A 133 5.55 -3.73 3.97
N LEU A 134 5.24 -2.50 4.34
CA LEU A 134 3.91 -1.90 4.16
C LEU A 134 3.58 -1.66 2.69
N VAL A 135 4.56 -1.18 1.91
CA VAL A 135 4.44 -1.02 0.46
C VAL A 135 4.23 -2.38 -0.21
N GLY A 136 4.97 -3.42 0.22
CA GLY A 136 4.80 -4.75 -0.33
C GLY A 136 3.45 -5.39 0.00
N LYS A 137 2.87 -5.07 1.17
CA LYS A 137 1.47 -5.41 1.50
C LYS A 137 0.48 -4.67 0.60
N TYR A 138 0.70 -3.37 0.38
CA TYR A 138 -0.17 -2.55 -0.45
C TYR A 138 -0.21 -3.03 -1.91
N TYR A 139 0.95 -3.31 -2.51
CA TYR A 139 1.07 -3.79 -3.89
C TYR A 139 0.92 -5.31 -4.06
N ASP A 140 0.65 -6.04 -2.96
CA ASP A 140 0.54 -7.50 -2.96
C ASP A 140 1.77 -8.18 -3.63
N PHE A 141 2.96 -7.82 -3.16
CA PHE A 141 4.24 -8.30 -3.69
C PHE A 141 4.26 -9.82 -3.78
N LYS A 142 4.73 -10.32 -4.93
CA LYS A 142 5.03 -11.75 -5.10
C LYS A 142 6.46 -12.03 -4.66
N PHE A 143 6.82 -13.31 -4.51
CA PHE A 143 8.17 -13.71 -4.12
C PHE A 143 9.27 -12.98 -4.91
N LYS A 144 9.13 -12.86 -6.24
CA LYS A 144 10.09 -12.13 -7.09
C LYS A 144 10.30 -10.67 -6.68
N ASP A 145 9.26 -10.02 -6.18
CA ASP A 145 9.29 -8.62 -5.79
C ASP A 145 9.94 -8.50 -4.41
N TRP A 146 9.52 -9.35 -3.47
CA TRP A 146 10.17 -9.47 -2.16
C TRP A 146 11.67 -9.75 -2.27
N SER A 147 12.09 -10.69 -3.12
CA SER A 147 13.50 -10.99 -3.38
C SER A 147 14.24 -9.79 -3.96
N TRP A 148 13.66 -9.11 -4.95
CA TRP A 148 14.29 -7.94 -5.57
C TRP A 148 14.52 -6.81 -4.56
N PHE A 149 13.53 -6.50 -3.72
CA PHE A 149 13.66 -5.47 -2.67
C PHE A 149 14.60 -5.92 -1.55
N SER A 150 14.61 -7.20 -1.19
CA SER A 150 15.56 -7.79 -0.24
C SER A 150 17.00 -7.59 -0.70
N GLU A 151 17.30 -7.93 -1.96
CA GLU A 151 18.63 -7.77 -2.55
C GLU A 151 19.02 -6.28 -2.70
N SER A 152 18.11 -5.45 -3.23
CA SER A 152 18.40 -4.03 -3.54
C SER A 152 18.67 -3.20 -2.29
N TYR A 153 18.04 -3.55 -1.16
CA TYR A 153 18.14 -2.84 0.11
C TYR A 153 18.94 -3.60 1.18
N HIS A 154 19.54 -4.74 0.82
CA HIS A 154 20.37 -5.56 1.72
C HIS A 154 19.67 -5.98 3.03
N PHE A 155 18.36 -6.24 2.95
CA PHE A 155 17.60 -6.80 4.06
C PHE A 155 17.28 -8.27 3.78
N PRO A 156 17.39 -9.18 4.76
CA PRO A 156 16.83 -10.53 4.62
C PRO A 156 15.34 -10.46 4.30
N ILE A 157 14.86 -11.34 3.42
CA ILE A 157 13.45 -11.35 3.00
C ILE A 157 12.51 -11.52 4.19
N GLU A 158 12.91 -12.29 5.21
CA GLU A 158 12.16 -12.52 6.45
C GLU A 158 12.06 -11.25 7.31
N THR A 159 12.97 -10.29 7.13
CA THR A 159 12.99 -9.03 7.87
C THR A 159 12.01 -8.01 7.28
N ILE A 160 11.83 -8.02 5.96
CA ILE A 160 10.87 -7.14 5.26
C ILE A 160 9.51 -7.81 5.01
N ASN A 161 9.43 -9.15 5.09
CA ASN A 161 8.21 -9.94 4.97
C ASN A 161 8.13 -10.99 6.10
N PRO A 162 7.98 -10.56 7.37
CA PRO A 162 7.96 -11.46 8.53
C PRO A 162 6.81 -12.48 8.49
N ASP A 163 5.68 -12.12 7.87
CA ASP A 163 4.51 -13.00 7.77
C ASP A 163 4.61 -14.00 6.60
N GLY A 164 5.68 -13.93 5.80
CA GLY A 164 5.86 -14.80 4.64
C GLY A 164 4.78 -14.64 3.56
N LEU A 165 4.21 -13.44 3.44
CA LEU A 165 3.13 -13.12 2.50
C LEU A 165 3.53 -13.48 1.07
N ASN A 166 2.68 -14.24 0.38
CA ASN A 166 2.90 -14.68 -1.00
C ASN A 166 4.23 -15.42 -1.26
N ILE A 167 4.82 -16.04 -0.23
CA ILE A 167 5.97 -16.93 -0.37
C ILE A 167 5.49 -18.37 -0.33
N ALA A 168 5.59 -19.08 -1.46
CA ALA A 168 5.25 -20.49 -1.52
C ALA A 168 6.21 -21.34 -0.65
N TRP A 169 5.72 -22.46 -0.12
CA TRP A 169 6.49 -23.31 0.80
C TRP A 169 7.81 -23.82 0.22
N TYR A 170 7.90 -24.04 -1.09
CA TYR A 170 9.11 -24.51 -1.77
C TYR A 170 10.17 -23.42 -1.97
N HIS A 171 9.83 -22.15 -1.67
CA HIS A 171 10.80 -21.07 -1.54
C HIS A 171 11.38 -20.95 -0.12
N LYS A 172 10.82 -21.71 0.85
CA LYS A 172 11.36 -21.84 2.21
C LYS A 172 12.24 -23.09 2.29
N ARG A 173 13.18 -23.14 3.24
CA ARG A 173 13.88 -24.40 3.53
C ARG A 173 12.89 -25.42 4.09
N LEU A 174 12.96 -26.68 3.64
CA LEU A 174 12.06 -27.76 4.10
C LEU A 174 12.03 -27.89 5.64
N SER A 175 13.17 -27.68 6.30
CA SER A 175 13.29 -27.71 7.76
C SER A 175 12.51 -26.60 8.48
N GLU A 176 12.31 -25.44 7.86
CA GLU A 176 11.54 -24.33 8.42
C GLU A 176 10.04 -24.60 8.29
N HIS A 177 9.61 -25.11 7.13
CA HIS A 177 8.21 -25.49 6.89
C HIS A 177 7.73 -26.59 7.86
N LEU A 178 8.58 -27.56 8.16
CA LEU A 178 8.26 -28.64 9.10
C LEU A 178 8.16 -28.16 10.57
N LYS A 179 8.85 -27.08 10.95
CA LYS A 179 8.73 -26.48 12.30
C LYS A 179 7.42 -25.70 12.46
N GLU A 180 7.00 -24.99 11.41
CA GLU A 180 5.74 -24.23 11.38
C GLU A 180 4.52 -25.15 11.52
N LYS A 181 4.53 -26.30 10.80
CA LYS A 181 3.48 -27.33 10.92
C LYS A 181 3.36 -27.92 12.32
N ARG A 182 4.48 -28.16 13.02
CA ARG A 182 4.44 -28.68 14.41
C ARG A 182 3.88 -27.68 15.41
N ARG A 183 4.04 -26.37 15.19
CA ARG A 183 3.43 -25.34 16.05
C ARG A 183 1.92 -25.25 15.86
N ALA A 184 1.42 -25.47 14.64
CA ALA A 184 -0.02 -25.46 14.34
C ALA A 184 -0.75 -26.74 14.77
N GLN A 185 -0.03 -27.82 15.05
CA GLN A 185 -0.58 -29.14 15.39
C GLN A 185 -0.55 -29.44 16.90
N GLY A 186 -0.34 -28.42 17.73
CA GLY A 186 -0.11 -28.54 19.17
C GLY A 186 -1.33 -28.41 20.08
N ASP A 187 -2.56 -28.26 19.55
CA ASP A 187 -3.77 -28.01 20.36
C ASP A 187 -4.89 -29.05 20.20
N ASP A 188 -4.67 -30.12 19.43
CA ASP A 188 -5.61 -31.24 19.37
C ASP A 188 -4.91 -32.47 19.95
N LEU A 189 -5.13 -32.70 21.25
CA LEU A 189 -4.98 -33.92 22.07
C LEU A 189 -4.33 -33.61 23.43
N GLU A 190 -5.08 -32.93 24.31
CA GLU A 190 -5.09 -33.21 25.75
C GLU A 190 -6.52 -33.46 26.23
#